data_AF-A0A645G184-F1
#
_entry.id   AF-A0A645G184-F1
#
_cell.length_a   1.000
_cell.length_b   1.000
_cell.length_c   1.000
_cell.angle_alpha   90.00
_cell.angle_beta   90.00
_cell.angle_gamma   90.00
#
_symmetry.space_group_name_H-M   'P 1'
#
loop_
_entity.id
_entity.type
_entity.pdbx_description
1 polymer ?
#
loop_
_entity_poly.entity_id
_entity_poly.type
_entity_poly.pdbx_seq_one_letter_code
_entity_poly.pdbx_strand_id
1 'polypeptide(L)'
;MIWAALLAVSCAAWWREHVGLDLLPSRLPPAPRRLLKLVIDGATVLFFVFMCLYGIDMTVEGRTQFSTLFGLSMALPFAAVPVSSALAAFQFGVRLITDLSELPRTEVAAAPY
;
A
#
# COMPACT_ATOMS: atom_id res chain seq x y z
N MET A 1 8.50 -0.97 18.87
CA MET A 1 8.65 -1.97 17.79
C MET A 1 7.53 -1.88 16.76
N ILE A 2 6.25 -1.81 17.17
CA ILE A 2 5.09 -1.73 16.25
C ILE A 2 5.22 -0.59 15.22
N TRP A 3 5.56 0.62 15.66
CA TRP A 3 5.81 1.77 14.77
C TRP A 3 6.90 1.50 13.74
N ALA A 4 8.06 0.99 14.17
CA ALA A 4 9.17 0.71 13.28
C ALA A 4 8.81 -0.39 12.26
N ALA A 5 8.14 -1.46 12.70
CA ALA A 5 7.71 -2.54 11.83
C ALA A 5 6.68 -2.08 10.78
N LEU A 6 5.70 -1.28 11.19
CA LEU A 6 4.65 -0.80 10.30
C LEU A 6 5.15 0.30 9.34
N LEU A 7 6.01 1.21 9.81
CA LEU A 7 6.66 2.19 8.94
C LEU A 7 7.61 1.52 7.93
N ALA A 8 8.27 0.41 8.32
CA ALA A 8 9.10 -0.35 7.40
C ALA A 8 8.28 -0.89 6.21
N VAL A 9 7.01 -1.27 6.41
CA VAL A 9 6.11 -1.68 5.32
C VAL A 9 5.87 -0.51 4.34
N SER A 10 5.60 0.69 4.86
CA SER A 10 5.43 1.89 4.03
C SER A 10 6.71 2.28 3.30
N CYS A 11 7.90 2.03 3.87
CA CYS A 11 9.19 2.24 3.22
C CYS A 11 9.50 1.17 2.15
N ALA A 12 9.17 -0.10 2.41
CA ALA A 12 9.37 -1.19 1.46
C ALA A 12 8.48 -1.05 0.21
N ALA A 13 7.29 -0.48 0.37
CA ALA A 13 6.40 -0.09 -0.73
C ALA A 13 7.11 0.80 -1.77
N TRP A 14 8.02 1.68 -1.34
CA TRP A 14 8.80 2.51 -2.24
C TRP A 14 9.75 1.68 -3.12
N TRP A 15 10.38 0.65 -2.56
CA TRP A 15 11.43 -0.13 -3.21
C TRP A 15 10.94 -1.25 -4.15
N ARG A 16 9.62 -1.45 -4.28
CA ARG A 16 9.03 -2.51 -5.13
C ARG A 16 9.54 -3.90 -4.80
N GLU A 17 9.80 -4.21 -3.53
CA GLU A 17 10.15 -5.57 -3.11
C GLU A 17 8.93 -6.52 -3.07
N HIS A 18 7.96 -6.36 -3.99
CA HIS A 18 6.99 -7.40 -4.30
C HIS A 18 7.66 -8.47 -5.17
N VAL A 19 8.81 -8.97 -4.74
CA VAL A 19 9.67 -9.93 -5.46
C VAL A 19 8.85 -11.13 -5.93
N GLY A 20 7.89 -11.60 -5.12
CA GLY A 20 6.98 -12.69 -5.49
C GLY A 20 5.96 -12.35 -6.59
N LEU A 21 5.52 -11.10 -6.70
CA LEU A 21 4.54 -10.65 -7.70
C LEU A 21 5.18 -10.17 -9.00
N ASP A 22 6.50 -9.94 -9.05
CA ASP A 22 7.21 -9.61 -10.31
C ASP A 22 7.64 -10.87 -11.10
N LEU A 23 7.83 -12.01 -10.43
CA LEU A 23 8.18 -13.28 -11.09
C LEU A 23 7.08 -13.78 -12.04
N LEU A 24 5.81 -13.68 -11.64
CA LEU A 24 4.67 -14.12 -12.45
C LEU A 24 4.50 -13.29 -13.75
N PRO A 25 4.42 -11.94 -13.71
CA PRO A 25 4.33 -11.10 -14.90
C PRO A 25 5.55 -11.15 -15.80
N SER A 26 6.74 -11.55 -15.31
CA SER A 26 7.94 -11.68 -16.14
C SER A 26 7.81 -12.73 -17.25
N ARG A 27 6.87 -13.68 -17.11
CA ARG A 27 6.59 -14.73 -18.09
C ARG A 27 5.46 -14.39 -19.07
N LEU A 28 4.79 -13.26 -18.90
CA LEU A 28 3.63 -12.87 -19.70
C LEU A 28 3.97 -11.83 -20.78
N PRO A 29 3.25 -11.86 -21.93
CA PRO A 29 3.33 -10.83 -22.96
C PRO A 29 2.93 -9.44 -22.42
N PRO A 30 3.32 -8.35 -23.10
CA PRO A 30 3.29 -7.00 -22.55
C PRO A 30 1.89 -6.48 -22.17
N ALA A 31 0.83 -6.89 -22.87
CA ALA A 31 -0.54 -6.44 -22.59
C ALA A 31 -1.13 -7.02 -21.28
N PRO A 32 -1.21 -8.35 -21.06
CA PRO A 32 -1.75 -8.91 -19.81
C PRO A 32 -0.85 -8.61 -18.60
N ARG A 33 0.46 -8.48 -18.81
CA ARG A 33 1.39 -8.05 -17.76
C ARG A 33 1.03 -6.69 -17.18
N ARG A 34 0.59 -5.75 -18.03
CA ARG A 34 0.20 -4.39 -17.62
C ARG A 34 -1.11 -4.40 -16.84
N LEU A 35 -2.12 -5.11 -17.34
CA LEU A 35 -3.40 -5.23 -16.63
C LEU A 35 -3.22 -5.86 -15.25
N LEU A 36 -2.38 -6.91 -15.16
CA LEU A 36 -2.09 -7.57 -13.88
C LEU A 36 -1.43 -6.60 -12.88
N LYS A 37 -0.47 -5.78 -13.32
CA LYS A 37 0.16 -4.76 -12.47
C LYS A 37 -0.86 -3.73 -11.97
N LEU A 38 -1.70 -3.20 -12.85
CA LEU A 38 -2.74 -2.24 -12.49
C LEU A 38 -3.71 -2.80 -11.45
N VAL A 39 -4.12 -4.07 -11.62
CA VAL A 39 -5.01 -4.76 -10.69
C VAL A 39 -4.34 -4.98 -9.33
N ILE A 40 -3.07 -5.39 -9.31
CA ILE A 40 -2.30 -5.59 -8.07
C ILE A 40 -2.14 -4.26 -7.34
N ASP A 41 -1.75 -3.19 -8.04
CA ASP A 41 -1.55 -1.88 -7.44
C ASP A 41 -2.88 -1.32 -6.91
N GLY A 42 -3.97 -1.46 -7.67
CA GLY A 42 -5.32 -1.09 -7.22
C GLY A 42 -5.77 -1.88 -5.99
N ALA A 43 -5.57 -3.20 -5.96
CA ALA A 43 -5.88 -4.04 -4.81
C ALA A 43 -5.04 -3.65 -3.58
N THR A 44 -3.78 -3.29 -3.78
CA THR A 44 -2.87 -2.85 -2.72
C THR A 44 -3.32 -1.52 -2.12
N VAL A 45 -3.69 -0.53 -2.96
CA VAL A 45 -4.28 0.74 -2.49
C VAL A 45 -5.54 0.46 -1.67
N LEU A 46 -6.46 -0.35 -2.19
CA LEU A 46 -7.71 -0.67 -1.51
C LEU A 46 -7.46 -1.33 -0.14
N PHE A 47 -6.52 -2.28 -0.07
CA PHE A 47 -6.15 -2.93 1.18
C PHE A 47 -5.60 -1.95 2.21
N PHE A 48 -4.71 -1.04 1.82
CA PHE A 48 -4.16 -0.05 2.76
C PHE A 48 -5.17 1.01 3.17
N VAL A 49 -6.10 1.41 2.30
CA VAL A 49 -7.23 2.29 2.67
C VAL A 49 -8.11 1.59 3.72
N PHE A 50 -8.46 0.33 3.49
CA PHE A 50 -9.21 -0.46 4.46
C PHE A 50 -8.48 -0.58 5.81
N MET A 51 -7.17 -0.89 5.78
CA MET A 51 -6.35 -0.99 6.98
C MET A 51 -6.25 0.35 7.73
N CYS A 52 -6.26 1.48 7.01
CA CYS A 52 -6.30 2.81 7.60
C CYS A 52 -7.59 3.04 8.39
N LEU A 53 -8.75 2.76 7.77
CA LEU A 53 -10.06 2.94 8.41
C LEU A 53 -10.19 2.06 9.65
N TYR A 54 -9.88 0.77 9.52
CA TYR A 54 -9.94 -0.16 10.64
C TYR A 54 -8.91 0.18 11.74
N GLY A 55 -7.73 0.70 11.36
CA GLY A 55 -6.71 1.16 12.29
C GLY A 55 -7.15 2.36 13.13
N ILE A 56 -8.02 3.22 12.61
CA ILE A 56 -8.63 4.33 13.37
C ILE A 56 -9.51 3.76 14.49
N ASP A 57 -10.39 2.82 14.16
CA ASP A 57 -11.28 2.18 15.13
C ASP A 57 -10.47 1.45 16.21
N MET A 58 -9.44 0.68 15.82
CA MET A 58 -8.52 0.05 16.78
C MET A 58 -7.85 1.08 17.70
N THR A 59 -7.44 2.23 17.17
CA THR A 59 -6.81 3.30 17.97
C THR A 59 -7.79 3.89 18.98
N VAL A 60 -9.06 4.06 18.58
CA VAL A 60 -10.12 4.55 19.45
C VAL A 60 -10.41 3.56 20.58
N GLU A 61 -10.55 2.27 20.26
CA GLU A 61 -10.77 1.21 21.26
C GLU A 61 -9.58 1.05 22.20
N GLY A 62 -8.35 1.20 21.68
CA GLY A 62 -7.10 1.15 22.44
C GLY A 62 -6.96 2.22 23.52
N ARG A 63 -7.80 3.26 23.51
CA ARG A 63 -7.87 4.23 24.62
C ARG A 63 -8.36 3.61 25.92
N THR A 64 -9.19 2.57 25.83
CA THR A 64 -9.74 1.87 26.99
C THR A 64 -8.86 0.71 27.46
N GLN A 65 -7.89 0.31 26.65
CA GLN A 65 -6.92 -0.74 26.96
C GLN A 65 -5.63 -0.15 27.53
N PHE A 66 -5.29 -0.57 28.75
CA PHE A 66 -4.07 -0.16 29.43
C PHE A 66 -3.05 -1.30 29.47
N SER A 67 -1.79 -0.96 29.24
CA SER A 67 -0.67 -1.87 29.43
C SER A 67 -0.59 -2.31 30.89
N THR A 68 -0.57 -3.63 31.11
CA THR A 68 -0.36 -4.25 32.43
C THR A 68 1.01 -3.93 33.01
N LEU A 69 1.99 -3.58 32.17
CA LEU A 69 3.37 -3.35 32.59
C LEU A 69 3.67 -1.89 32.94
N PHE A 70 3.10 -0.94 32.20
CA PHE A 70 3.42 0.49 32.34
C PHE A 70 2.21 1.38 32.67
N GLY A 71 0.99 0.85 32.67
CA GLY A 71 -0.23 1.64 32.88
C GLY A 71 -0.53 2.65 31.76
N LEU A 72 0.18 2.58 30.63
CA LEU A 72 0.00 3.46 29.49
C LEU A 72 -1.12 2.96 28.58
N SER A 73 -1.84 3.90 27.98
CA SER A 73 -2.89 3.59 27.00
C SER A 73 -2.29 2.98 25.73
N MET A 74 -2.95 1.94 25.20
CA MET A 74 -2.59 1.27 23.94
C MET A 74 -2.94 2.09 22.69
N ALA A 75 -3.53 3.27 22.84
CA ALA A 75 -3.83 4.18 21.73
C ALA A 75 -2.57 4.56 20.95
N LEU A 76 -1.44 4.84 21.62
CA LEU A 76 -0.20 5.24 20.94
C LEU A 76 0.43 4.11 20.10
N PRO A 77 0.51 2.86 20.60
CA PRO A 77 0.86 1.70 19.77
C PRO A 77 -0.08 1.46 18.59
N PHE A 78 -1.39 1.55 18.80
CA PHE A 78 -2.37 1.28 17.73
C PHE A 78 -2.45 2.37 16.68
N ALA A 79 -2.14 3.63 17.03
CA ALA A 79 -2.03 4.74 16.08
C ALA A 79 -0.97 4.52 14.99
N ALA A 80 0.00 3.62 15.22
CA ALA A 80 0.97 3.23 14.19
C ALA A 80 0.30 2.62 12.95
N VAL A 81 -0.81 1.89 13.13
CA VAL A 81 -1.54 1.21 12.05
C VAL A 81 -2.16 2.23 11.09
N PRO A 82 -3.06 3.15 11.50
CA PRO A 82 -3.64 4.09 10.57
C PRO A 82 -2.59 5.02 9.93
N VAL A 83 -1.55 5.42 10.65
CA VAL A 83 -0.51 6.32 10.11
C VAL A 83 0.31 5.64 9.02
N SER A 84 0.82 4.43 9.26
CA SER A 84 1.58 3.67 8.25
C SER A 84 0.71 3.30 7.05
N SER A 85 -0.54 2.92 7.29
CA SER A 85 -1.52 2.58 6.26
C SER A 85 -1.83 3.77 5.36
N ALA A 86 -2.06 4.95 5.94
CA ALA A 86 -2.30 6.18 5.19
C ALA A 86 -1.10 6.56 4.32
N LEU A 87 0.11 6.48 4.84
CA LEU A 87 1.34 6.74 4.08
C LEU A 87 1.53 5.75 2.94
N ALA A 88 1.24 4.46 3.16
CA ALA A 88 1.31 3.44 2.11
C ALA A 88 0.23 3.69 1.04
N ALA A 89 -1.02 3.91 1.43
CA ALA A 89 -2.12 4.20 0.53
C ALA A 89 -1.84 5.42 -0.36
N PHE A 90 -1.26 6.49 0.21
CA PHE A 90 -0.86 7.67 -0.55
C PHE A 90 0.22 7.35 -1.59
N GLN A 91 1.29 6.65 -1.21
CA GLN A 91 2.38 6.29 -2.11
C GLN A 91 1.92 5.39 -3.26
N PHE A 92 1.12 4.36 -2.96
CA PHE A 92 0.56 3.48 -3.99
C PHE A 92 -0.48 4.20 -4.85
N GLY A 93 -1.29 5.09 -4.27
CA GLY A 93 -2.27 5.89 -5.00
C GLY A 93 -1.63 6.82 -6.03
N VAL A 94 -0.56 7.54 -5.63
CA VAL A 94 0.22 8.38 -6.56
C VAL A 94 0.78 7.54 -7.70
N ARG A 95 1.33 6.34 -7.41
CA ARG A 95 1.84 5.45 -8.45
C ARG A 95 0.77 4.95 -9.40
N LEU A 96 -0.38 4.53 -8.87
CA LEU A 96 -1.50 4.08 -9.70
C LEU A 96 -1.92 5.17 -10.70
N ILE A 97 -1.96 6.44 -10.25
CA ILE A 97 -2.27 7.59 -11.11
C ILE A 97 -1.18 7.81 -12.16
N THR A 98 0.10 7.71 -11.78
CA THR A 98 1.22 7.83 -12.73
C THR A 98 1.15 6.73 -13.79
N ASP A 99 0.97 5.47 -13.39
CA ASP A 99 0.86 4.34 -14.32
C ASP A 99 -0.35 4.52 -15.25
N LEU A 100 -1.49 5.01 -14.75
CA LEU A 100 -2.67 5.36 -15.56
C LEU A 100 -2.36 6.47 -16.58
N SER A 101 -1.54 7.46 -16.21
CA SER A 101 -1.18 8.58 -17.08
C SER A 101 -0.18 8.20 -18.19
N GLU A 102 0.61 7.15 -17.98
CA GLU A 102 1.56 6.64 -18.98
C GLU A 102 0.86 5.81 -20.07
N LEU A 103 -0.29 5.19 -19.78
CA LEU A 103 -1.11 4.41 -20.72
C LEU A 103 -1.47 5.17 -22.01
N PRO A 104 -2.03 6.40 -21.98
CA PRO A 104 -2.42 7.12 -23.20
C PRO A 104 -1.23 7.49 -24.11
N ARG A 105 0.01 7.52 -23.64
CA ARG A 105 1.17 7.88 -24.48
C ARG A 105 1.71 6.71 -25.29
N THR A 106 1.60 5.48 -24.80
CA THR A 106 2.18 4.31 -25.48
C THR A 106 1.29 3.75 -26.59
N GLU A 107 -0.04 3.88 -26.48
CA GLU A 107 -0.97 3.47 -27.54
C GLU A 107 -0.92 4.41 -28.74
N VAL A 108 -0.73 5.72 -28.53
CA VAL A 108 -0.60 6.71 -29.61
C VAL A 108 0.74 6.56 -30.36
N ALA A 109 1.81 6.15 -29.68
CA ALA A 109 3.12 5.92 -30.30
C ALA A 109 3.20 4.60 -31.11
N ALA A 110 2.25 3.68 -30.92
CA ALA A 110 2.21 2.38 -31.58
C ALA A 110 1.33 2.33 -32.85
N ALA A 111 0.70 3.46 -33.23
CA ALA A 111 0.00 3.57 -34.51
C ALA A 111 1.02 3.59 -35.66
N PRO A 112 1.12 2.52 -36.48
CA PRO A 112 2.00 2.51 -37.63
C PRO A 112 1.39 3.36 -38.75
N TYR A 113 2.18 4.27 -39.32
CA TYR A 113 1.97 4.69 -40.71
C TYR A 113 2.37 3.55 -41.64
#